data_AF-A0A966PYH0-F1
#
_entry.id   AF-A0A966PYH0-F1
#
_cell.length_a   1.000
_cell.length_b   1.000
_cell.length_c   1.000
_cell.angle_alpha   90.00
_cell.angle_beta   90.00
_cell.angle_gamma   90.00
#
_symmetry.space_group_name_H-M   'P 1'
#
loop_
_entity.id
_entity.type
_entity.pdbx_description
1 polymer ?
#
loop_
_entity_poly.entity_id
_entity_poly.type
_entity_poly.pdbx_seq_one_letter_code
_entity_poly.pdbx_strand_id
1 'polypeptide(L)'
;MAIGRISGQMLKANLQRSGVDLAFETNLLVLDVTNSYVGIGTATPSRQLHISGTGAIRLPSGTDGQRGSAANGDIRYNTTQGFIEGYSNGAWANLTDQGIDSVAQDTAPQLGGNLDINGFNITSARSNEDINIIPSGTGSVAITKVDINGGAIDGTVIGASSAAAGTFTTLTASTSLTANTIVTNDISSTDSTAIQINDGANISGTLTANTFSSSSATITGGTITGVTINNSAIGGTTAAAGAFT
;
A
#
# COMPACT_ATOMS: atom_id res chain seq x y z
N MET A 1 -83.36 20.87 7.05
CA MET A 1 -82.09 20.12 6.94
C MET A 1 -82.37 18.82 6.21
N ALA A 2 -82.04 18.74 4.93
CA ALA A 2 -82.08 17.47 4.22
C ALA A 2 -80.81 16.70 4.55
N ILE A 3 -80.94 15.59 5.28
CA ILE A 3 -79.84 14.65 5.47
C ILE A 3 -79.81 13.78 4.22
N GLY A 4 -78.82 14.01 3.34
CA GLY A 4 -78.59 13.18 2.17
C GLY A 4 -78.40 11.72 2.60
N ARG A 5 -79.29 10.84 2.15
CA ARG A 5 -79.29 9.42 2.46
C ARG A 5 -78.07 8.78 1.77
N ILE A 6 -77.29 7.97 2.47
CA ILE A 6 -76.29 7.11 1.85
C ILE A 6 -77.04 6.10 0.96
N SER A 7 -77.05 6.36 -0.33
CA SER A 7 -77.63 5.48 -1.33
C SER A 7 -76.50 4.56 -1.81
N GLY A 8 -76.48 3.32 -1.33
CA GLY A 8 -75.45 2.33 -1.67
C GLY A 8 -75.87 0.93 -1.24
N GLN A 9 -75.20 -0.10 -1.78
CA GLN A 9 -75.39 -1.49 -1.36
C GLN A 9 -75.27 -1.58 0.17
N MET A 10 -76.24 -2.21 0.84
CA MET A 10 -76.24 -2.47 2.28
C MET A 10 -74.85 -2.94 2.74
N LEU A 11 -74.29 -2.31 3.80
CA LEU A 11 -73.04 -2.75 4.39
C LEU A 11 -73.20 -4.20 4.85
N LYS A 12 -72.60 -5.13 4.11
CA LYS A 12 -72.44 -6.53 4.57
C LYS A 12 -71.48 -6.53 5.77
N ALA A 13 -71.47 -7.62 6.53
CA ALA A 13 -70.44 -7.84 7.54
C ALA A 13 -69.05 -7.62 6.92
N ASN A 14 -68.15 -6.96 7.66
CA ASN A 14 -66.78 -6.63 7.23
C ASN A 14 -66.65 -5.77 5.95
N LEU A 15 -67.71 -5.04 5.56
CA LEU A 15 -67.70 -4.18 4.36
C LEU A 15 -67.35 -4.95 3.08
N GLN A 16 -67.72 -6.23 2.97
CA GLN A 16 -67.42 -7.05 1.79
C GLN A 16 -67.89 -6.37 0.49
N ARG A 17 -66.94 -5.96 -0.36
CA ARG A 17 -67.19 -5.32 -1.64
C ARG A 17 -66.85 -6.31 -2.76
N SER A 18 -67.78 -6.54 -3.69
CA SER A 18 -67.65 -7.52 -4.78
C SER A 18 -66.67 -7.05 -5.87
N GLY A 19 -65.41 -6.84 -5.52
CA GLY A 19 -64.36 -6.38 -6.45
C GLY A 19 -64.44 -4.90 -6.82
N VAL A 20 -65.14 -4.09 -6.01
CA VAL A 20 -65.23 -2.64 -6.20
C VAL A 20 -64.47 -1.94 -5.09
N ASP A 21 -63.52 -1.10 -5.48
CA ASP A 21 -62.66 -0.36 -4.56
C ASP A 21 -63.44 0.63 -3.68
N LEU A 22 -62.88 0.92 -2.51
CA LEU A 22 -63.39 1.95 -1.61
C LEU A 22 -62.40 3.12 -1.57
N ALA A 23 -62.82 4.30 -2.02
CA ALA A 23 -62.01 5.51 -2.01
C ALA A 23 -62.69 6.62 -1.19
N PHE A 24 -61.92 7.25 -0.31
CA PHE A 24 -62.28 8.48 0.38
C PHE A 24 -61.62 9.66 -0.34
N GLU A 25 -62.39 10.69 -0.64
CA GLU A 25 -61.93 11.90 -1.35
C GLU A 25 -61.11 11.58 -2.62
N THR A 26 -61.58 10.61 -3.42
CA THR A 26 -60.93 10.08 -4.64
C THR A 26 -59.60 9.35 -4.42
N ASN A 27 -58.66 9.94 -3.69
CA ASN A 27 -57.31 9.41 -3.51
C ASN A 27 -56.77 9.54 -2.08
N LEU A 28 -57.49 10.15 -1.13
CA LEU A 28 -56.98 10.37 0.23
C LEU A 28 -56.67 9.04 0.93
N LEU A 29 -57.65 8.13 0.95
CA LEU A 29 -57.50 6.75 1.42
C LEU A 29 -58.23 5.84 0.45
N VAL A 30 -57.54 4.83 -0.04
CA VAL A 30 -58.08 3.86 -1.00
C VAL A 30 -57.83 2.44 -0.50
N LEU A 31 -58.88 1.63 -0.50
CA LEU A 31 -58.80 0.18 -0.40
C LEU A 31 -59.05 -0.37 -1.80
N ASP A 32 -57.98 -0.79 -2.46
CA ASP A 32 -58.05 -1.53 -3.71
C ASP A 32 -58.40 -2.97 -3.38
N VAL A 33 -59.68 -3.31 -3.57
CA VAL A 33 -60.24 -4.59 -3.18
C VAL A 33 -59.85 -5.67 -4.18
N THR A 34 -59.55 -5.28 -5.42
CA THR A 34 -59.15 -6.22 -6.47
C THR A 34 -57.75 -6.77 -6.21
N ASN A 35 -56.81 -5.90 -5.83
CA ASN A 35 -55.41 -6.26 -5.60
C ASN A 35 -55.06 -6.45 -4.11
N SER A 36 -56.00 -6.20 -3.20
CA SER A 36 -55.79 -6.22 -1.75
C SER A 36 -54.73 -5.23 -1.26
N TYR A 37 -54.74 -4.02 -1.82
CA TYR A 37 -53.79 -2.95 -1.51
C TYR A 37 -54.45 -1.79 -0.77
N VAL A 38 -53.64 -1.04 -0.01
CA VAL A 38 -54.04 0.20 0.66
C VAL A 38 -53.24 1.36 0.06
N GLY A 39 -53.95 2.37 -0.44
CA GLY A 39 -53.40 3.62 -0.95
C GLY A 39 -53.66 4.79 -0.01
N ILE A 40 -52.69 5.68 0.17
CA ILE A 40 -52.86 6.99 0.80
C ILE A 40 -52.30 8.05 -0.15
N GLY A 41 -53.13 9.01 -0.57
CA GLY A 41 -52.78 10.03 -1.57
C GLY A 41 -52.68 9.50 -3.01
N THR A 42 -53.17 8.29 -3.29
CA THR A 42 -53.17 7.67 -4.63
C THR A 42 -54.42 6.82 -4.86
N ALA A 43 -55.00 6.92 -6.06
CA ALA A 43 -56.16 6.13 -6.46
C ALA A 43 -55.79 4.72 -6.98
N THR A 44 -54.53 4.51 -7.34
CA THR A 44 -54.04 3.28 -7.95
C THR A 44 -52.79 2.82 -7.19
N PRO A 45 -52.93 2.23 -5.98
CA PRO A 45 -51.80 1.73 -5.23
C PRO A 45 -51.04 0.68 -6.06
N SER A 46 -49.70 0.73 -6.06
CA SER A 46 -48.85 -0.17 -6.85
C SER A 46 -48.11 -1.21 -5.98
N ARG A 47 -48.35 -1.17 -4.67
CA ARG A 47 -47.78 -2.03 -3.63
C ARG A 47 -48.84 -2.21 -2.53
N GLN A 48 -48.66 -3.22 -1.69
CA GLN A 48 -49.62 -3.57 -0.62
C GLN A 48 -49.98 -2.40 0.29
N LEU A 49 -49.00 -1.56 0.61
CA LEU A 49 -49.21 -0.23 1.16
C LEU A 49 -48.49 0.78 0.25
N HIS A 50 -49.22 1.69 -0.37
CA HIS A 50 -48.67 2.75 -1.21
C HIS A 50 -49.08 4.12 -0.66
N ILE A 51 -48.12 4.84 -0.12
CA ILE A 51 -48.30 6.22 0.35
C ILE A 51 -47.62 7.15 -0.66
N SER A 52 -48.41 7.94 -1.38
CA SER A 52 -47.94 8.81 -2.48
C SER A 52 -47.86 10.29 -2.10
N GLY A 53 -48.01 10.61 -0.81
CA GLY A 53 -47.83 11.96 -0.28
C GLY A 53 -46.35 12.35 -0.14
N THR A 54 -46.07 13.65 -0.07
CA THR A 54 -44.71 14.19 0.12
C THR A 54 -44.31 14.39 1.59
N GLY A 55 -45.24 14.17 2.52
CA GLY A 55 -44.99 14.24 3.96
C GLY A 55 -44.26 13.00 4.50
N ALA A 56 -43.74 13.10 5.72
CA ALA A 56 -43.06 11.98 6.37
C ALA A 56 -44.06 10.91 6.85
N ILE A 57 -43.64 9.65 6.78
CA ILE A 57 -44.29 8.55 7.52
C ILE A 57 -43.66 8.51 8.91
N ARG A 58 -44.47 8.63 9.96
CA ARG A 58 -43.99 8.42 11.33
C ARG A 58 -43.97 6.93 11.64
N LEU A 59 -42.79 6.41 11.95
CA LEU A 59 -42.60 5.02 12.36
C LEU A 59 -42.79 4.88 13.88
N PRO A 60 -43.03 3.65 14.40
CA PRO A 60 -42.92 3.38 15.83
C PRO A 60 -41.59 3.91 16.39
N SER A 61 -41.60 4.43 17.62
CA SER A 61 -40.44 5.09 18.22
C SER A 61 -40.31 4.73 19.69
N GLY A 62 -39.12 4.34 20.14
CA GLY A 62 -38.87 4.02 21.54
C GLY A 62 -37.42 3.64 21.84
N THR A 63 -37.13 3.32 23.09
CA THR A 63 -35.79 2.89 23.56
C THR A 63 -35.48 1.44 23.18
N ASP A 64 -34.23 1.00 23.38
CA ASP A 64 -33.82 -0.41 23.18
C ASP A 64 -34.73 -1.40 23.92
N GLY A 65 -35.14 -1.08 25.15
CA GLY A 65 -36.03 -1.92 25.97
C GLY A 65 -37.47 -1.99 25.46
N GLN A 66 -37.87 -1.12 24.53
CA GLN A 66 -39.22 -1.03 23.97
C GLN A 66 -39.32 -1.66 22.57
N ARG A 67 -38.33 -2.44 22.14
CA ARG A 67 -38.36 -3.14 20.83
C ARG A 67 -39.45 -4.20 20.73
N GLY A 68 -39.88 -4.77 21.86
CA GLY A 68 -40.88 -5.83 21.87
C GLY A 68 -40.36 -7.14 21.26
N SER A 69 -41.28 -7.96 20.75
CA SER A 69 -40.96 -9.21 20.03
C SER A 69 -40.72 -8.89 18.55
N ALA A 70 -39.45 -8.79 18.16
CA ALA A 70 -39.08 -8.41 16.80
C ALA A 70 -39.22 -9.56 15.79
N ALA A 71 -39.54 -9.22 14.54
CA ALA A 71 -39.60 -10.10 13.39
C ALA A 71 -38.88 -9.48 12.19
N ASN A 72 -38.38 -10.32 11.27
CA ASN A 72 -37.68 -9.84 10.08
C ASN A 72 -38.58 -8.91 9.26
N GLY A 73 -38.08 -7.71 8.97
CA GLY A 73 -38.82 -6.66 8.25
C GLY A 73 -39.43 -5.58 9.14
N ASP A 74 -39.35 -5.70 10.48
CA ASP A 74 -39.76 -4.62 11.36
C ASP A 74 -38.87 -3.39 11.16
N ILE A 75 -39.48 -2.20 11.11
CA ILE A 75 -38.77 -0.91 10.98
C ILE A 75 -39.30 0.06 12.03
N ARG A 76 -38.40 0.73 12.77
CA ARG A 76 -38.75 1.71 13.81
C ARG A 76 -37.63 2.73 14.03
N TYR A 77 -37.93 3.82 14.72
CA TYR A 77 -36.91 4.75 15.24
C TYR A 77 -36.51 4.36 16.66
N ASN A 78 -35.21 4.25 16.91
CA ASN A 78 -34.69 3.96 18.23
C ASN A 78 -34.19 5.23 18.91
N THR A 79 -34.86 5.67 19.96
CA THR A 79 -34.48 6.89 20.70
C THR A 79 -33.23 6.72 21.56
N THR A 80 -32.83 5.48 21.86
CA THR A 80 -31.56 5.20 22.55
C THR A 80 -30.38 5.31 21.58
N GLN A 81 -30.55 4.79 20.37
CA GLN A 81 -29.48 4.76 19.36
C GLN A 81 -29.45 6.00 18.45
N GLY A 82 -30.57 6.72 18.34
CA GLY A 82 -30.67 7.97 17.57
C GLY A 82 -30.89 7.79 16.07
N PHE A 83 -31.29 6.59 15.61
CA PHE A 83 -31.48 6.30 14.18
C PHE A 83 -32.69 5.40 13.89
N ILE A 84 -33.04 5.29 12.61
CA ILE A 84 -34.01 4.29 12.13
C ILE A 84 -33.30 2.95 12.06
N GLU A 85 -33.91 1.94 12.68
CA GLU A 85 -33.42 0.56 12.70
C GLU A 85 -34.40 -0.38 11.99
N GLY A 86 -33.83 -1.43 11.38
CA GLY A 86 -34.55 -2.53 10.75
C GLY A 86 -34.15 -3.85 11.39
N TYR A 87 -35.12 -4.71 11.68
CA TYR A 87 -34.81 -6.05 12.17
C TYR A 87 -34.63 -7.02 11.00
N SER A 88 -33.47 -7.64 10.92
CA SER A 88 -33.16 -8.66 9.92
C SER A 88 -32.20 -9.68 10.50
N ASN A 89 -32.30 -10.93 10.05
CA ASN A 89 -31.38 -12.02 10.43
C ASN A 89 -31.16 -12.15 11.96
N GLY A 90 -32.18 -11.87 12.76
CA GLY A 90 -32.11 -12.02 14.22
C GLY A 90 -31.63 -10.79 14.99
N ALA A 91 -31.31 -9.67 14.33
CA ALA A 91 -30.79 -8.46 14.98
C ALA A 91 -31.37 -7.17 14.41
N TRP A 92 -31.39 -6.12 15.23
CA TRP A 92 -31.65 -4.74 14.79
C TRP A 92 -30.38 -4.13 14.21
N ALA A 93 -30.48 -3.54 13.01
CA ALA A 93 -29.39 -2.84 12.34
C ALA A 93 -29.82 -1.42 11.95
N ASN A 94 -28.88 -0.49 11.92
CA ASN A 94 -29.12 0.87 11.44
C ASN A 94 -29.46 0.83 9.93
N LEU A 95 -30.58 1.41 9.52
CA LEU A 95 -30.97 1.52 8.11
C LEU A 95 -30.51 2.83 7.45
N THR A 96 -29.97 3.74 8.26
CA THR A 96 -29.52 5.08 7.83
C THR A 96 -28.02 5.21 7.75
N ASP A 97 -27.27 4.14 8.02
CA ASP A 97 -25.83 4.15 7.77
C ASP A 97 -25.58 4.06 6.25
N GLN A 98 -24.83 5.02 5.74
CA GLN A 98 -24.66 5.27 4.31
C GLN A 98 -23.27 4.85 3.80
N GLY A 99 -22.47 4.13 4.59
CA GLY A 99 -21.11 3.72 4.19
C GLY A 99 -20.58 2.52 4.97
N ILE A 100 -19.32 2.19 4.70
CA ILE A 100 -18.54 1.29 5.55
C ILE A 100 -18.10 2.08 6.79
N ASP A 101 -18.51 1.66 7.98
CA ASP A 101 -18.05 2.26 9.25
C ASP A 101 -16.52 2.20 9.39
N SER A 102 -15.89 1.19 8.77
CA SER A 102 -14.45 1.00 8.74
C SER A 102 -14.04 0.28 7.46
N VAL A 103 -12.87 0.65 6.92
CA VAL A 103 -12.24 -0.06 5.80
C VAL A 103 -12.03 -1.54 6.12
N ALA A 104 -11.91 -1.91 7.41
CA ALA A 104 -11.76 -3.30 7.82
C ALA A 104 -13.01 -4.17 7.54
N GLN A 105 -14.19 -3.58 7.33
CA GLN A 105 -15.39 -4.30 6.92
C GLN A 105 -15.40 -4.60 5.41
N ASP A 106 -14.63 -3.84 4.63
CA ASP A 106 -14.40 -4.12 3.22
C ASP A 106 -13.33 -5.20 3.09
N THR A 107 -13.70 -6.37 2.58
CA THR A 107 -12.77 -7.50 2.37
C THR A 107 -11.98 -7.38 1.07
N ALA A 108 -12.30 -6.40 0.21
CA ALA A 108 -11.60 -6.11 -1.04
C ALA A 108 -11.44 -4.59 -1.25
N PRO A 109 -10.83 -3.87 -0.29
CA PRO A 109 -10.77 -2.42 -0.34
C PRO A 109 -9.94 -1.97 -1.55
N GLN A 110 -10.51 -1.06 -2.33
CA GLN A 110 -9.83 -0.37 -3.43
C GLN A 110 -9.74 1.11 -3.11
N LEU A 111 -8.59 1.73 -3.37
CA LEU A 111 -8.35 3.14 -3.02
C LEU A 111 -9.06 4.11 -3.98
N GLY A 112 -9.48 3.68 -5.17
CA GLY A 112 -10.15 4.54 -6.17
C GLY A 112 -9.31 5.73 -6.67
N GLY A 113 -8.07 5.88 -6.18
CA GLY A 113 -7.17 7.02 -6.34
C GLY A 113 -5.96 6.91 -5.41
N ASN A 114 -5.26 8.03 -5.20
CA ASN A 114 -4.12 8.06 -4.27
C ASN A 114 -4.62 7.98 -2.82
N LEU A 115 -3.94 7.18 -1.99
CA LEU A 115 -4.12 7.23 -0.54
C LEU A 115 -3.37 8.44 0.02
N ASP A 116 -4.12 9.46 0.42
CA ASP A 116 -3.58 10.53 1.26
C ASP A 116 -3.49 10.03 2.70
N ILE A 117 -2.29 10.08 3.26
CA ILE A 117 -2.02 9.64 4.65
C ILE A 117 -2.27 10.76 5.66
N ASN A 118 -2.54 12.00 5.24
CA ASN A 118 -2.83 13.16 6.10
C ASN A 118 -1.84 13.32 7.28
N GLY A 119 -0.55 13.06 7.03
CA GLY A 119 0.51 13.14 8.04
C GLY A 119 0.61 11.95 9.00
N PHE A 120 -0.21 10.91 8.84
CA PHE A 120 -0.12 9.66 9.60
C PHE A 120 0.87 8.67 8.98
N ASN A 121 1.19 7.62 9.74
CA ASN A 121 2.05 6.53 9.31
C ASN A 121 1.22 5.35 8.77
N ILE A 122 1.82 4.54 7.89
CA ILE A 122 1.34 3.20 7.59
C ILE A 122 2.10 2.24 8.51
N THR A 123 1.39 1.47 9.33
CA THR A 123 1.98 0.60 10.36
C THR A 123 1.31 -0.77 10.35
N SER A 124 2.09 -1.83 10.59
CA SER A 124 1.54 -3.15 10.94
C SER A 124 1.08 -3.19 12.40
N ALA A 125 0.15 -4.09 12.72
CA ALA A 125 -0.49 -4.15 14.04
C ALA A 125 0.17 -5.17 14.99
N ARG A 126 0.85 -6.18 14.44
CA ARG A 126 1.48 -7.27 15.20
C ARG A 126 3.01 -7.08 15.27
N SER A 127 3.62 -7.54 16.35
CA SER A 127 5.08 -7.47 16.51
C SER A 127 5.81 -8.21 15.38
N ASN A 128 6.80 -7.53 14.76
CA ASN A 128 7.60 -8.02 13.63
C ASN A 128 6.78 -8.38 12.37
N GLU A 129 5.57 -7.83 12.22
CA GLU A 129 4.80 -7.98 11.00
C GLU A 129 5.28 -7.00 9.93
N ASP A 130 5.48 -7.52 8.71
CA ASP A 130 5.86 -6.72 7.55
C ASP A 130 4.71 -5.85 7.05
N ILE A 131 5.05 -4.72 6.43
CA ILE A 131 4.13 -3.97 5.57
C ILE A 131 4.35 -4.44 4.13
N ASN A 132 3.49 -5.33 3.67
CA ASN A 132 3.59 -5.90 2.32
C ASN A 132 3.06 -4.91 1.27
N ILE A 133 3.95 -4.41 0.41
CA ILE A 133 3.61 -3.61 -0.77
C ILE A 133 4.05 -4.39 -2.01
N ILE A 134 3.13 -5.18 -2.56
CA ILE A 134 3.45 -6.18 -3.59
C ILE A 134 2.78 -5.76 -4.91
N PRO A 135 3.56 -5.35 -5.93
CA PRO A 135 3.01 -5.07 -7.26
C PRO A 135 2.62 -6.37 -7.98
N SER A 136 1.67 -6.30 -8.91
CA SER A 136 1.30 -7.45 -9.74
C SER A 136 2.33 -7.73 -10.83
N GLY A 137 2.72 -9.00 -11.02
CA GLY A 137 3.58 -9.42 -12.12
C GLY A 137 4.96 -8.75 -12.08
N THR A 138 5.35 -8.07 -13.15
CA THR A 138 6.63 -7.34 -13.26
C THR A 138 6.55 -5.90 -12.77
N GLY A 139 5.48 -5.51 -12.09
CA GLY A 139 5.36 -4.17 -11.54
C GLY A 139 6.44 -3.89 -10.48
N SER A 140 6.61 -2.62 -10.14
CA SER A 140 7.61 -2.16 -9.17
C SER A 140 6.99 -1.21 -8.15
N VAL A 141 7.54 -1.17 -6.93
CA VAL A 141 7.23 -0.11 -5.97
C VAL A 141 8.12 1.10 -6.27
N ALA A 142 7.52 2.23 -6.64
CA ALA A 142 8.25 3.45 -6.93
C ALA A 142 8.37 4.32 -5.66
N ILE A 143 9.59 4.45 -5.14
CA ILE A 143 9.93 5.32 -4.01
C ILE A 143 11.01 6.28 -4.47
N THR A 144 10.69 7.56 -4.63
CA THR A 144 11.60 8.54 -5.24
C THR A 144 12.72 8.99 -4.30
N LYS A 145 12.46 8.97 -2.99
CA LYS A 145 13.43 9.31 -1.94
C LYS A 145 13.29 8.29 -0.81
N VAL A 146 13.91 7.14 -0.99
CA VAL A 146 13.97 6.12 0.06
C VAL A 146 15.01 6.52 1.11
N ASP A 147 14.66 6.37 2.38
CA ASP A 147 15.58 6.45 3.51
C ASP A 147 15.65 5.07 4.17
N ILE A 148 16.86 4.54 4.35
CA ILE A 148 17.11 3.19 4.85
C ILE A 148 18.08 3.32 6.03
N ASN A 149 17.52 3.29 7.24
CA ASN A 149 18.28 3.44 8.48
C ASN A 149 18.76 2.09 9.06
N GLY A 150 18.37 0.96 8.45
CA GLY A 150 18.76 -0.37 8.88
C GLY A 150 18.13 -1.47 8.02
N GLY A 151 18.47 -2.72 8.34
CA GLY A 151 18.06 -3.89 7.57
C GLY A 151 19.07 -4.28 6.50
N ALA A 152 18.71 -5.28 5.70
CA ALA A 152 19.50 -5.77 4.57
C ALA A 152 18.80 -5.48 3.25
N ILE A 153 19.59 -5.30 2.19
CA ILE A 153 19.10 -5.21 0.81
C ILE A 153 19.59 -6.48 0.11
N ASP A 154 18.82 -7.55 0.24
CA ASP A 154 19.21 -8.86 -0.25
C ASP A 154 18.65 -9.13 -1.66
N GLY A 155 19.43 -9.83 -2.49
CA GLY A 155 19.01 -10.26 -3.83
C GLY A 155 18.69 -9.13 -4.81
N THR A 156 19.00 -7.88 -4.47
CA THR A 156 18.63 -6.69 -5.25
C THR A 156 19.84 -6.12 -5.96
N VAL A 157 19.75 -5.94 -7.28
CA VAL A 157 20.75 -5.18 -8.05
C VAL A 157 20.49 -3.69 -7.88
N ILE A 158 21.52 -2.94 -7.48
CA ILE A 158 21.42 -1.49 -7.27
C ILE A 158 22.03 -0.75 -8.48
N GLY A 159 21.25 0.14 -9.09
CA GLY A 159 21.74 1.07 -10.11
C GLY A 159 21.91 0.49 -11.53
N ALA A 160 21.26 -0.63 -11.88
CA ALA A 160 21.46 -1.29 -13.19
C ALA A 160 21.06 -0.44 -14.41
N SER A 161 19.85 0.13 -14.41
CA SER A 161 19.31 0.82 -15.60
C SER A 161 19.71 2.30 -15.71
N SER A 162 19.93 2.96 -14.57
CA SER A 162 20.34 4.37 -14.49
C SER A 162 21.30 4.54 -13.31
N ALA A 163 22.55 4.14 -13.51
CA ALA A 163 23.58 4.23 -12.49
C ALA A 163 23.88 5.69 -12.13
N ALA A 164 24.02 5.96 -10.83
CA ALA A 164 24.55 7.20 -10.29
C ALA A 164 25.66 6.87 -9.29
N ALA A 165 26.48 7.85 -8.91
CA ALA A 165 27.51 7.66 -7.90
C ALA A 165 26.87 7.34 -6.54
N GLY A 166 27.34 6.27 -5.89
CA GLY A 166 27.05 5.98 -4.49
C GLY A 166 28.12 6.58 -3.58
N THR A 167 27.71 7.17 -2.45
CA THR A 167 28.62 7.65 -1.42
C THR A 167 28.55 6.71 -0.23
N PHE A 168 29.71 6.19 0.19
CA PHE A 168 29.82 5.30 1.34
C PHE A 168 30.88 5.85 2.29
N THR A 169 30.63 5.80 3.60
CA THR A 169 31.69 6.02 4.60
C THR A 169 32.66 4.84 4.60
N THR A 170 32.12 3.62 4.51
CA THR A 170 32.87 2.37 4.38
C THR A 170 32.15 1.48 3.38
N LEU A 171 32.91 0.90 2.43
CA LEU A 171 32.41 -0.16 1.54
C LEU A 171 33.20 -1.44 1.82
N THR A 172 32.51 -2.47 2.31
CA THR A 172 33.09 -3.79 2.52
C THR A 172 32.59 -4.74 1.44
N ALA A 173 33.48 -5.18 0.55
CA ALA A 173 33.22 -6.24 -0.41
C ALA A 173 33.82 -7.55 0.11
N SER A 174 32.98 -8.53 0.46
CA SER A 174 33.42 -9.77 1.10
C SER A 174 34.10 -10.77 0.16
N THR A 175 33.86 -10.65 -1.15
CA THR A 175 34.45 -11.52 -2.17
C THR A 175 35.41 -10.76 -3.07
N SER A 176 34.92 -9.73 -3.78
CA SER A 176 35.73 -8.91 -4.67
C SER A 176 35.10 -7.54 -4.88
N LEU A 177 35.94 -6.53 -5.11
CA LEU A 177 35.54 -5.25 -5.67
C LEU A 177 36.00 -5.17 -7.12
N THR A 178 35.07 -5.01 -8.05
CA THR A 178 35.39 -4.71 -9.46
C THR A 178 35.15 -3.23 -9.71
N ALA A 179 36.22 -2.48 -9.93
CA ALA A 179 36.16 -1.04 -10.21
C ALA A 179 37.11 -0.69 -11.35
N ASN A 180 36.68 0.20 -12.24
CA ASN A 180 37.54 0.71 -13.33
C ASN A 180 38.66 1.61 -12.80
N THR A 181 38.41 2.34 -11.72
CA THR A 181 39.36 3.28 -11.12
C THR A 181 39.19 3.27 -9.62
N ILE A 182 40.31 3.20 -8.90
CA ILE A 182 40.38 3.31 -7.44
C ILE A 182 41.22 4.56 -7.13
N VAL A 183 40.60 5.56 -6.50
CA VAL A 183 41.28 6.75 -6.00
C VAL A 183 41.31 6.66 -4.50
N THR A 184 42.49 6.41 -3.93
CA THR A 184 42.69 6.21 -2.49
C THR A 184 44.07 6.71 -2.11
N ASN A 185 44.25 7.02 -0.83
CA ASN A 185 45.57 7.34 -0.26
C ASN A 185 46.37 6.07 0.00
N ASP A 186 45.69 5.03 0.47
CA ASP A 186 46.30 3.78 0.91
C ASP A 186 45.62 2.59 0.24
N ILE A 187 46.42 1.60 -0.12
CA ILE A 187 45.99 0.26 -0.46
C ILE A 187 46.82 -0.66 0.41
N SER A 188 46.17 -1.51 1.20
CA SER A 188 46.83 -2.43 2.12
C SER A 188 46.10 -3.77 2.15
N SER A 189 46.84 -4.86 2.37
CA SER A 189 46.27 -6.20 2.62
C SER A 189 46.81 -6.73 3.94
N THR A 190 45.94 -7.36 4.73
CA THR A 190 46.33 -8.06 5.97
C THR A 190 46.83 -9.48 5.72
N ASP A 191 46.57 -10.04 4.54
CA ASP A 191 47.11 -11.33 4.10
C ASP A 191 48.20 -11.10 3.04
N SER A 192 49.35 -11.74 3.24
CA SER A 192 50.65 -11.49 2.59
C SER A 192 50.75 -11.96 1.13
N THR A 193 49.64 -12.39 0.51
CA THR A 193 49.49 -12.37 -0.97
C THR A 193 49.19 -10.96 -1.51
N ALA A 194 49.35 -9.96 -0.64
CA ALA A 194 49.12 -8.53 -0.75
C ALA A 194 49.26 -7.92 -2.15
N ILE A 195 48.20 -7.21 -2.55
CA ILE A 195 48.05 -6.36 -3.74
C ILE A 195 48.81 -6.89 -4.96
N GLN A 196 48.16 -7.77 -5.70
CA GLN A 196 48.68 -8.23 -6.98
C GLN A 196 48.32 -7.24 -8.08
N ILE A 197 49.32 -6.89 -8.89
CA ILE A 197 49.15 -6.17 -10.15
C ILE A 197 49.60 -7.14 -11.24
N ASN A 198 48.64 -7.69 -11.97
CA ASN A 198 48.92 -8.70 -12.99
C ASN A 198 49.47 -8.11 -14.30
N ASP A 199 49.32 -6.80 -14.48
CA ASP A 199 49.82 -6.02 -15.61
C ASP A 199 51.00 -5.12 -15.18
N GLY A 200 51.40 -4.17 -16.03
CA GLY A 200 52.42 -3.19 -15.68
C GLY A 200 51.97 -2.22 -14.57
N ALA A 201 52.81 -2.07 -13.55
CA ALA A 201 52.67 -1.00 -12.56
C ALA A 201 53.43 0.26 -13.02
N ASN A 202 52.77 1.42 -12.98
CA ASN A 202 53.40 2.72 -13.21
C ASN A 202 53.39 3.53 -11.92
N ILE A 203 54.57 3.83 -11.39
CA ILE A 203 54.75 4.62 -10.17
C ILE A 203 55.47 5.92 -10.55
N SER A 204 54.74 7.04 -10.55
CA SER A 204 55.31 8.36 -10.85
C SER A 204 56.11 8.95 -9.69
N GLY A 205 55.87 8.47 -8.47
CA GLY A 205 56.60 8.85 -7.26
C GLY A 205 57.69 7.85 -6.88
N THR A 206 58.03 7.82 -5.59
CA THR A 206 59.01 6.88 -5.04
C THR A 206 58.35 5.52 -4.80
N LEU A 207 59.00 4.44 -5.26
CA LEU A 207 58.71 3.08 -4.80
C LEU A 207 59.62 2.74 -3.62
N THR A 208 59.04 2.42 -2.47
CA THR A 208 59.77 1.89 -1.31
C THR A 208 59.37 0.42 -1.12
N ALA A 209 60.32 -0.48 -1.29
CA ALA A 209 60.11 -1.91 -1.12
C ALA A 209 61.29 -2.52 -0.35
N ASN A 210 60.99 -3.42 0.59
CA ASN A 210 62.03 -4.17 1.32
C ASN A 210 62.78 -5.12 0.38
N THR A 211 62.05 -5.72 -0.57
CA THR A 211 62.59 -6.64 -1.58
C THR A 211 61.99 -6.29 -2.92
N PHE A 212 62.84 -6.10 -3.94
CA PHE A 212 62.41 -6.03 -5.34
C PHE A 212 62.90 -7.28 -6.07
N SER A 213 61.97 -8.19 -6.38
CA SER A 213 62.26 -9.43 -7.13
C SER A 213 61.81 -9.25 -8.57
N SER A 214 62.75 -9.26 -9.51
CA SER A 214 62.47 -9.11 -10.94
C SER A 214 63.43 -9.97 -11.76
N SER A 215 63.00 -10.41 -12.95
CA SER A 215 63.89 -11.10 -13.90
C SER A 215 64.94 -10.16 -14.51
N SER A 216 64.61 -8.87 -14.60
CA SER A 216 65.49 -7.80 -15.07
C SER A 216 65.02 -6.47 -14.51
N ALA A 217 65.96 -5.62 -14.12
CA ALA A 217 65.69 -4.24 -13.75
C ALA A 217 66.52 -3.30 -14.64
N THR A 218 65.90 -2.27 -15.20
CA THR A 218 66.60 -1.20 -15.92
C THR A 218 66.48 0.08 -15.12
N ILE A 219 67.60 0.70 -14.78
CA ILE A 219 67.66 1.97 -14.07
C ILE A 219 68.20 3.01 -15.04
N THR A 220 67.34 3.94 -15.45
CA THR A 220 67.71 5.01 -16.38
C THR A 220 67.91 6.30 -15.60
N GLY A 221 69.16 6.59 -15.25
CA GLY A 221 69.51 7.67 -14.33
C GLY A 221 69.25 7.30 -12.87
N GLY A 222 70.06 7.84 -11.97
CA GLY A 222 70.00 7.58 -10.52
C GLY A 222 71.28 6.97 -9.95
N THR A 223 71.33 6.86 -8.62
CA THR A 223 72.45 6.29 -7.87
C THR A 223 72.02 4.96 -7.25
N ILE A 224 72.86 3.94 -7.39
CA ILE A 224 72.70 2.65 -6.72
C ILE A 224 73.70 2.61 -5.56
N THR A 225 73.22 2.52 -4.32
CA THR A 225 74.07 2.50 -3.12
C THR A 225 73.82 1.26 -2.27
N GLY A 226 74.88 0.69 -1.68
CA GLY A 226 74.75 -0.42 -0.72
C GLY A 226 74.29 -1.74 -1.33
N VAL A 227 74.60 -2.00 -2.60
CA VAL A 227 74.16 -3.21 -3.30
C VAL A 227 75.24 -4.28 -3.29
N THR A 228 74.82 -5.51 -3.00
CA THR A 228 75.62 -6.72 -3.22
C THR A 228 75.21 -7.34 -4.55
N ILE A 229 76.16 -7.47 -5.48
CA ILE A 229 75.95 -8.12 -6.77
C ILE A 229 76.62 -9.51 -6.71
N ASN A 230 75.81 -10.56 -6.58
CA ASN A 230 76.30 -11.94 -6.55
C ASN A 230 76.20 -12.57 -7.94
N ASN A 231 77.26 -13.26 -8.37
CA ASN A 231 77.28 -14.10 -9.57
C ASN A 231 76.81 -13.42 -10.87
N SER A 232 76.98 -12.09 -10.98
CA SER A 232 76.55 -11.32 -12.16
C SER A 232 77.71 -10.49 -12.71
N ALA A 233 77.80 -10.42 -14.05
CA ALA A 233 78.73 -9.53 -14.72
C ALA A 233 78.24 -8.07 -14.60
N ILE A 234 79.17 -7.15 -14.32
CA ILE A 234 78.91 -5.71 -14.27
C ILE A 234 79.45 -5.08 -15.57
N GLY A 235 78.59 -4.36 -16.30
CA GLY A 235 78.90 -3.80 -17.62
C GLY A 235 78.54 -4.77 -18.75
N GLY A 236 77.69 -4.34 -19.69
CA GLY A 236 77.18 -5.18 -20.78
C GLY A 236 78.24 -5.64 -21.79
N THR A 237 77.82 -6.35 -22.84
CA THR A 237 78.67 -6.94 -23.89
C THR A 237 79.39 -5.93 -24.79
N THR A 238 79.17 -4.62 -24.60
CA THR A 238 79.95 -3.54 -25.21
C THR A 238 80.38 -2.58 -24.11
N ALA A 239 81.65 -2.62 -23.72
CA ALA A 239 82.19 -1.80 -22.66
C ALA A 239 82.24 -0.32 -23.08
N ALA A 240 81.35 0.51 -22.54
CA ALA A 240 81.64 1.93 -22.36
C ALA A 240 82.41 2.07 -21.03
N ALA A 241 83.46 2.89 -21.00
CA ALA A 241 84.27 3.12 -19.81
C ALA A 241 83.42 3.76 -18.70
N GLY A 242 82.85 2.94 -17.82
CA GLY A 242 82.25 3.39 -16.57
C GLY A 242 83.38 3.76 -15.60
N ALA A 243 83.41 5.01 -15.16
CA ALA A 243 84.24 5.40 -14.03
C ALA A 243 83.54 4.89 -12.75
N PHE A 244 84.05 3.80 -12.18
CA PHE A 244 83.76 3.45 -10.79
C PHE A 244 84.55 4.44 -9.93
N THR A 245 83.86 5.38 -9.27
CA THR A 245 84.46 6.24 -8.23
C THR A 245 84.32 5.59 -6.87
#